data_AF-A0A847W8B6-F1
#
_entry.id   AF-A0A847W8B6-F1
#
_cell.length_a   1.000
_cell.length_b   1.000
_cell.length_c   1.000
_cell.angle_alpha   90.00
_cell.angle_beta   90.00
_cell.angle_gamma   90.00
#
_symmetry.space_group_name_H-M   'P 1'
#
loop_
_entity.id
_entity.type
_entity.pdbx_description
1 polymer ?
#
loop_
_entity_poly.entity_id
_entity_poly.type
_entity_poly.pdbx_seq_one_letter_code
_entity_poly.pdbx_strand_id
1 'polypeptide(L)'
;MEYYTDGKVWVRQVEGTEEVCSYFDKYAKRLSSGKPLPLLVDVLNCRQGCNVGTAMDKGLDTDDMDYRTNKLKQDFLEAQPDPRDSRLFKAFDEKLVLSDFYREYTAHTWEAASASEAELERGFVELGKTTPESRQINCFSCGYGNCRSFASAVASGHNDVRNCVNYSKQRLKSGREEFDSIFDALQEQVNDIHDNLSRIKSSSQNLNKITMQTKLISLNASIESARAGQYGRTFAVVAAEIKDLSEQSENIVASNQEDQQNIVNAISNFEQEIKNIKDKIDSILQ
;
A
#
# COMPACT_ATOMS: atom_id res chain seq x y z
N MET A 1 -15.95 32.24 7.74
CA MET A 1 -14.81 33.16 7.99
C MET A 1 -15.21 34.52 8.53
N GLU A 2 -16.36 35.08 8.14
CA GLU A 2 -16.85 36.36 8.71
C GLU A 2 -16.96 36.33 10.25
N TYR A 3 -17.34 35.19 10.83
CA TYR A 3 -17.32 34.96 12.28
C TYR A 3 -15.95 35.18 12.93
N TYR A 4 -14.85 34.88 12.22
CA TYR A 4 -13.49 35.02 12.75
C TYR A 4 -12.89 36.42 12.51
N THR A 5 -13.51 37.24 11.66
CA THR A 5 -13.01 38.57 11.30
C THR A 5 -13.87 39.70 11.84
N ASP A 6 -14.96 39.41 12.56
CA ASP A 6 -16.00 40.36 12.97
C ASP A 6 -16.52 41.23 11.80
N GLY A 7 -16.47 40.73 10.57
CA GLY A 7 -16.81 41.51 9.37
C GLY A 7 -15.83 42.65 9.03
N LYS A 8 -14.67 42.75 9.69
CA LYS A 8 -13.67 43.82 9.48
C LYS A 8 -12.81 43.62 8.22
N VAL A 9 -12.93 42.47 7.58
CA VAL A 9 -12.10 42.05 6.46
C VAL A 9 -12.98 41.85 5.23
N TRP A 10 -12.56 42.40 4.09
CA TRP A 10 -13.18 42.06 2.82
C TRP A 10 -12.75 40.67 2.37
N VAL A 11 -13.65 39.70 2.56
CA VAL A 11 -13.55 38.34 2.00
C VAL A 11 -14.45 38.27 0.76
N ARG A 12 -13.93 37.71 -0.34
CA ARG A 12 -14.71 37.51 -1.56
C ARG A 12 -14.93 36.03 -1.83
N GLN A 13 -16.17 35.58 -1.72
CA GLN A 13 -16.58 34.22 -2.10
C GLN A 13 -16.81 34.11 -3.61
N VAL A 14 -16.33 33.03 -4.21
CA VAL A 14 -16.51 32.67 -5.62
C VAL A 14 -16.81 31.17 -5.70
N GLU A 15 -17.91 30.80 -6.34
CA GLU A 15 -18.42 29.42 -6.33
C GLU A 15 -18.53 28.86 -7.74
N GLY A 16 -18.04 27.63 -7.91
CA GLY A 16 -18.09 26.91 -9.18
C GLY A 16 -16.83 27.11 -10.02
N THR A 17 -16.29 26.00 -10.54
CA THR A 17 -15.04 25.98 -11.32
C THR A 17 -15.01 26.93 -12.51
N GLU A 18 -16.14 27.10 -13.21
CA GLU A 18 -16.25 28.00 -14.37
C GLU A 18 -16.14 29.48 -13.97
N GLU A 19 -16.76 29.87 -12.86
CA GLU A 19 -16.78 31.26 -12.39
C GLU A 19 -15.43 31.66 -11.77
N VAL A 20 -14.73 30.71 -11.15
CA VAL A 20 -13.43 30.93 -10.50
C VAL A 20 -12.38 31.38 -11.52
N CYS A 21 -12.26 30.69 -12.65
CA CYS A 21 -11.31 31.05 -13.70
C CYS A 21 -11.59 32.46 -14.25
N SER A 22 -12.85 32.76 -14.57
CA SER A 22 -13.28 34.09 -15.03
C SER A 22 -13.04 35.18 -13.98
N TYR A 23 -13.22 34.85 -12.70
CA TYR A 23 -12.94 35.76 -11.61
C TYR A 23 -11.44 36.07 -11.50
N PHE A 24 -10.55 35.08 -11.67
CA PHE A 24 -9.11 35.32 -11.60
C PHE A 24 -8.61 36.26 -12.71
N ASP A 25 -9.16 36.20 -13.91
CA ASP A 25 -8.85 37.18 -14.95
C ASP A 25 -9.26 38.60 -14.55
N LYS A 26 -10.43 38.75 -13.94
CA LYS A 26 -10.91 40.05 -13.41
C LYS A 26 -10.04 40.51 -12.24
N TYR A 27 -9.63 39.59 -11.38
CA TYR A 27 -8.76 39.85 -10.24
C TYR A 27 -7.39 40.35 -10.70
N ALA A 28 -6.77 39.68 -11.68
CA ALA A 28 -5.51 40.10 -12.29
C ALA A 28 -5.59 41.50 -12.89
N LYS A 29 -6.70 41.83 -13.59
CA LYS A 29 -6.96 43.17 -14.11
C LYS A 29 -7.12 44.22 -13.00
N ARG A 30 -7.75 43.88 -11.87
CA ARG A 30 -7.86 44.79 -10.72
C ARG A 30 -6.50 45.08 -10.10
N LEU A 31 -5.68 44.04 -9.93
CA LEU A 31 -4.32 44.13 -9.41
C LEU A 31 -3.47 45.04 -10.29
N SER A 32 -3.45 44.81 -11.61
CA SER A 32 -2.66 45.65 -12.54
C SER A 32 -3.16 47.09 -12.65
N SER A 33 -4.44 47.33 -12.34
CA SER A 33 -5.03 48.67 -12.32
C SER A 33 -4.93 49.37 -10.95
N GLY A 34 -4.22 48.79 -9.97
CA GLY A 34 -4.07 49.35 -8.63
C GLY A 34 -5.38 49.48 -7.84
N LYS A 35 -6.42 48.71 -8.20
CA LYS A 35 -7.71 48.74 -7.51
C LYS A 35 -7.63 47.92 -6.21
N PRO A 36 -8.42 48.27 -5.18
CA PRO A 36 -8.49 47.47 -3.96
C PRO A 36 -8.81 46.00 -4.24
N LEU A 37 -8.17 45.11 -3.50
CA LEU A 37 -8.35 43.66 -3.58
C LEU A 37 -8.96 43.14 -2.26
N PRO A 38 -9.77 42.07 -2.31
CA PRO A 38 -10.16 41.39 -1.08
C PRO A 38 -8.91 40.86 -0.38
N LEU A 39 -8.91 40.84 0.96
CA LEU A 39 -7.82 40.23 1.71
C LEU A 39 -7.75 38.73 1.42
N LEU A 40 -8.91 38.12 1.23
CA LEU A 40 -9.04 36.69 1.00
C LEU A 40 -10.10 36.42 -0.06
N VAL A 41 -9.77 35.56 -1.01
CA VAL A 41 -10.72 35.00 -1.97
C VAL A 41 -11.04 33.58 -1.54
N ASP A 42 -12.29 33.33 -1.15
CA ASP A 42 -12.78 32.02 -0.75
C ASP A 42 -13.36 31.31 -1.98
N VAL A 43 -12.63 30.31 -2.48
CA VAL A 43 -12.94 29.61 -3.73
C VAL A 43 -13.59 28.28 -3.40
N LEU A 44 -14.89 28.16 -3.71
CA LEU A 44 -15.68 26.95 -3.46
C LEU A 44 -15.92 26.21 -4.77
N ASN A 45 -15.67 24.90 -4.76
CA ASN A 45 -15.75 24.07 -5.95
C ASN A 45 -17.19 23.92 -6.49
N CYS A 46 -18.19 23.96 -5.60
CA CYS A 46 -19.59 23.72 -5.90
C CYS A 46 -20.38 25.04 -5.96
N ARG A 47 -21.20 25.22 -7.01
CA ARG A 47 -22.03 26.42 -7.24
C ARG A 47 -23.13 26.69 -6.20
N GLN A 48 -23.38 25.71 -5.33
CA GLN A 48 -24.33 25.79 -4.21
C GLN A 48 -23.68 25.25 -2.92
N GLY A 49 -22.35 25.39 -2.82
CA GLY A 49 -21.58 24.89 -1.69
C GLY A 49 -21.75 23.37 -1.46
N CYS A 50 -21.67 22.96 -0.20
CA CYS A 50 -21.77 21.55 0.19
C CYS A 50 -23.15 20.93 -0.06
N ASN A 51 -24.19 21.72 -0.31
CA ASN A 51 -25.57 21.25 -0.47
C ASN A 51 -25.80 20.39 -1.72
N VAL A 52 -24.87 20.43 -2.68
CA VAL A 52 -24.85 19.58 -3.90
C VAL A 52 -23.60 18.70 -4.01
N GLY A 53 -22.87 18.54 -2.91
CA GLY A 53 -21.66 17.74 -2.85
C GLY A 53 -21.91 16.24 -3.03
N THR A 54 -20.84 15.46 -3.22
CA THR A 54 -20.92 14.00 -3.38
C THR A 54 -21.46 13.26 -2.16
N ALA A 55 -21.43 13.89 -0.97
CA ALA A 55 -21.91 13.34 0.29
C ALA A 55 -23.40 13.63 0.56
N MET A 56 -24.11 14.28 -0.37
CA MET A 56 -25.52 14.66 -0.19
C MET A 56 -26.46 13.67 -0.89
N ASP A 57 -27.65 13.51 -0.32
CA ASP A 57 -28.73 12.77 -0.96
C ASP A 57 -29.23 13.56 -2.18
N LYS A 58 -28.99 13.02 -3.36
CA LYS A 58 -29.36 13.65 -4.64
C LYS A 58 -30.86 13.62 -4.92
N GLY A 59 -31.65 12.93 -4.09
CA GLY A 59 -33.11 12.86 -4.19
C GLY A 59 -33.86 13.96 -3.46
N LEU A 60 -33.16 14.81 -2.70
CA LEU A 60 -33.77 15.92 -1.94
C LEU A 60 -33.51 17.27 -2.61
N ASP A 61 -34.45 18.19 -2.43
CA ASP A 61 -34.29 19.57 -2.86
C ASP A 61 -33.17 20.27 -2.06
N THR A 62 -32.53 21.27 -2.68
CA THR A 62 -31.37 21.94 -2.08
C THR A 62 -31.74 22.70 -0.81
N ASP A 63 -32.94 23.29 -0.75
CA ASP A 63 -33.41 24.04 0.41
C ASP A 63 -33.78 23.10 1.57
N ASP A 64 -34.30 21.91 1.27
CA ASP A 64 -34.57 20.88 2.29
C ASP A 64 -33.26 20.37 2.93
N MET A 65 -32.21 20.22 2.13
CA MET A 65 -30.88 19.87 2.63
C MET A 65 -30.27 21.00 3.46
N ASP A 66 -30.45 22.25 3.05
CA ASP A 66 -29.99 23.42 3.80
C ASP A 66 -30.70 23.52 5.15
N TYR A 67 -32.02 23.33 5.18
CA TYR A 67 -32.81 23.31 6.41
C TYR A 67 -32.30 22.26 7.39
N ARG A 68 -32.05 21.02 6.92
CA ARG A 68 -31.53 19.94 7.76
C ARG A 68 -30.14 20.27 8.31
N THR A 69 -29.26 20.78 7.45
CA THR A 69 -27.89 21.15 7.83
C THR A 69 -27.89 22.28 8.83
N ASN A 70 -28.73 23.30 8.64
CA ASN A 70 -28.88 24.41 9.57
C ASN A 70 -29.46 23.93 10.91
N LYS A 71 -30.44 23.03 10.90
CA LYS A 71 -30.98 22.45 12.14
C LYS A 71 -29.90 21.70 12.93
N LEU A 72 -29.13 20.83 12.28
CA LEU A 72 -28.00 20.13 12.93
C LEU A 72 -26.96 21.11 13.50
N LYS A 73 -26.69 22.21 12.78
CA LYS A 73 -25.80 23.26 13.27
C LYS A 73 -26.36 23.93 14.52
N GLN A 74 -27.66 24.26 14.56
CA GLN A 74 -28.28 24.84 15.76
C GLN A 74 -28.23 23.86 16.93
N ASP A 75 -28.63 22.60 16.73
CA ASP A 75 -28.57 21.54 17.76
C ASP A 75 -27.14 21.38 18.31
N PHE A 76 -26.12 21.44 17.44
CA PHE A 76 -24.71 21.40 17.84
C PHE A 76 -24.30 22.63 18.67
N LEU A 77 -24.69 23.83 18.26
CA LEU A 77 -24.37 25.07 18.97
C LEU A 77 -25.09 25.18 20.32
N GLU A 78 -26.29 24.62 20.45
CA GLU A 78 -26.99 24.50 21.73
C GLU A 78 -26.23 23.57 22.69
N ALA A 79 -25.72 22.44 22.19
CA ALA A 79 -24.94 21.50 22.99
C ALA A 79 -23.51 21.98 23.29
N GLN A 80 -22.90 22.73 22.37
CA GLN A 80 -21.55 23.28 22.47
C GLN A 80 -21.54 24.76 22.04
N PRO A 81 -21.82 25.69 22.97
CA PRO A 81 -21.98 27.12 22.66
C PRO A 81 -20.71 27.80 22.13
N ASP A 82 -19.53 27.34 22.55
CA ASP A 82 -18.26 27.74 21.94
C ASP A 82 -17.58 26.54 21.26
N PRO A 83 -17.67 26.42 19.92
CA PRO A 83 -17.01 25.37 19.16
C PRO A 83 -15.49 25.33 19.34
N ARG A 84 -14.88 26.45 19.77
CA ARG A 84 -13.43 26.56 20.00
C ARG A 84 -12.99 25.82 21.26
N ASP A 85 -13.90 25.58 22.21
CA ASP A 85 -13.62 24.75 23.39
C ASP A 85 -13.79 23.24 23.08
N SER A 86 -13.35 22.82 21.89
CA SER A 86 -13.32 21.39 21.53
C SER A 86 -11.91 20.85 21.62
N ARG A 87 -11.82 19.52 21.80
CA ARG A 87 -10.53 18.80 21.79
C ARG A 87 -9.74 19.06 20.49
N LEU A 88 -10.42 19.27 19.37
CA LEU A 88 -9.79 19.50 18.07
C LEU A 88 -9.04 20.84 18.05
N PHE A 89 -9.68 21.93 18.46
CA PHE A 89 -9.05 23.25 18.47
C PHE A 89 -7.91 23.32 19.49
N LYS A 90 -8.07 22.72 20.67
CA LYS A 90 -6.97 22.60 21.65
C LYS A 90 -5.74 21.90 21.04
N ALA A 91 -5.95 20.77 20.37
CA ALA A 91 -4.86 20.05 19.72
C ALA A 91 -4.26 20.82 18.53
N PHE A 92 -5.08 21.60 17.81
CA PHE A 92 -4.62 22.45 16.71
C PHE A 92 -3.75 23.59 17.25
N ASP A 93 -4.23 24.33 18.25
CA ASP A 93 -3.52 25.45 18.87
C ASP A 93 -2.20 25.02 19.55
N GLU A 94 -2.17 23.82 20.14
CA GLU A 94 -0.95 23.24 20.72
C GLU A 94 0.13 22.89 19.68
N LYS A 95 -0.28 22.54 18.45
CA LYS A 95 0.61 21.98 17.42
C LYS A 95 0.80 22.86 16.19
N LEU A 96 0.01 23.92 16.05
CA LEU A 96 0.05 24.77 14.87
C LEU A 96 1.35 25.56 14.82
N VAL A 97 2.20 25.18 13.88
CA VAL A 97 3.40 25.93 13.54
C VAL A 97 3.10 26.78 12.31
N LEU A 98 2.76 28.05 12.51
CA LEU A 98 2.35 28.95 11.42
C LEU A 98 3.42 29.08 10.32
N SER A 99 4.72 28.97 10.68
CA SER A 99 5.83 28.98 9.73
C SER A 99 5.74 27.90 8.66
N ASP A 100 5.11 26.76 8.95
CA ASP A 100 4.96 25.66 7.99
C ASP A 100 4.00 25.99 6.83
N PHE A 101 3.16 27.02 7.01
CA PHE A 101 2.13 27.43 6.06
C PHE A 101 2.51 28.69 5.27
N TYR A 102 3.58 29.40 5.66
CA TYR A 102 4.08 30.52 4.87
C TYR A 102 4.85 30.00 3.66
N ARG A 103 4.46 30.46 2.48
CA ARG A 103 5.14 30.21 1.21
C ARG A 103 5.68 31.54 0.70
N GLU A 104 6.99 31.64 0.52
CA GLU A 104 7.57 32.73 -0.26
C GLU A 104 7.52 32.34 -1.74
N TYR A 105 6.97 33.22 -2.57
CA TYR A 105 6.94 33.04 -4.01
C TYR A 105 7.95 33.96 -4.67
N THR A 106 8.99 33.36 -5.23
CA THR A 106 9.91 34.07 -6.13
C THR A 106 9.42 33.87 -7.54
N ALA A 107 8.97 34.96 -8.18
CA ALA A 107 8.56 34.92 -9.58
C ALA A 107 9.76 34.60 -10.47
N HIS A 108 9.86 33.36 -10.93
CA HIS A 108 10.82 32.97 -11.96
C HIS A 108 10.16 33.10 -13.33
N THR A 109 10.58 34.09 -14.11
CA THR A 109 10.26 34.14 -15.54
C THR A 109 11.15 33.12 -16.25
N TRP A 110 10.55 32.05 -16.75
CA TRP A 110 11.22 31.09 -17.60
C TRP A 110 10.70 31.24 -19.03
N GLU A 111 11.60 31.24 -20.01
CA GLU A 111 11.22 31.03 -21.40
C GLU A 111 11.10 29.53 -21.63
N ALA A 112 9.95 29.10 -22.12
CA ALA A 112 9.75 27.71 -22.47
C ALA A 112 10.69 27.33 -23.62
N ALA A 113 11.86 26.76 -23.29
CA ALA A 113 12.72 26.17 -24.29
C ALA A 113 11.90 25.10 -25.02
N SER A 114 11.66 25.30 -26.32
CA SER A 114 11.00 24.28 -27.13
C SER A 114 11.94 23.09 -27.20
N ALA A 115 11.59 21.98 -26.55
CA ALA A 115 12.34 20.75 -26.69
C ALA A 115 12.47 20.41 -28.18
N SER A 116 13.69 20.05 -28.60
CA SER A 116 13.93 19.46 -29.91
C SER A 116 13.06 18.20 -30.08
N GLU A 117 12.79 17.80 -31.32
CA GLU A 117 11.97 16.61 -31.56
C GLU A 117 12.61 15.33 -30.96
N ALA A 118 13.94 15.28 -30.87
CA ALA A 118 14.67 14.22 -30.19
C ALA A 118 14.46 14.23 -28.66
N GLU A 119 14.47 15.41 -28.02
CA GLU A 119 14.16 15.56 -26.60
C GLU A 119 12.72 15.17 -26.29
N LEU A 120 11.79 15.61 -27.13
CA LEU A 120 10.39 15.27 -26.99
C LEU A 120 10.16 13.76 -27.10
N GLU A 121 10.84 13.08 -28.01
CA GLU A 121 10.76 11.63 -28.12
C GLU A 121 11.28 10.93 -26.86
N ARG A 122 12.41 11.40 -26.29
CA ARG A 122 12.90 10.90 -24.99
C ARG A 122 11.85 11.08 -23.89
N GLY A 123 11.23 12.25 -23.80
CA GLY A 123 10.17 12.51 -22.82
C GLY A 123 8.96 11.58 -23.00
N PHE A 124 8.56 11.27 -24.23
CA PHE A 124 7.48 10.30 -24.48
C PHE A 124 7.87 8.87 -24.11
N VAL A 125 9.12 8.46 -24.38
CA VAL A 125 9.64 7.15 -23.96
C VAL A 125 9.67 7.03 -22.44
N GLU A 126 10.16 8.03 -21.73
CA GLU A 126 10.17 8.07 -20.25
C GLU A 126 8.75 7.99 -19.66
N LEU A 127 7.78 8.59 -20.35
CA LEU A 127 6.36 8.54 -19.96
C LEU A 127 5.64 7.25 -20.36
N GLY A 128 6.33 6.30 -20.99
CA GLY A 128 5.71 5.07 -21.50
C GLY A 128 4.70 5.32 -22.63
N LYS A 129 4.77 6.47 -23.30
CA LYS A 129 3.84 6.91 -24.34
C LYS A 129 4.41 6.69 -25.74
N THR A 130 4.64 5.43 -26.09
CA THR A 130 5.30 5.07 -27.36
C THR A 130 4.35 5.07 -28.56
N THR A 131 3.03 4.97 -28.36
CA THR A 131 2.05 4.93 -29.46
C THR A 131 1.37 6.30 -29.70
N PRO A 132 0.91 6.60 -30.94
CA PRO A 132 0.19 7.84 -31.23
C PRO A 132 -1.02 8.07 -30.30
N GLU A 133 -1.78 7.03 -29.99
CA GLU A 133 -2.98 7.10 -29.14
C GLU A 133 -2.61 7.51 -27.71
N SER A 134 -1.54 6.91 -27.16
CA SER A 134 -1.05 7.21 -25.82
C SER A 134 -0.55 8.66 -25.68
N ARG A 135 0.00 9.22 -26.77
CA ARG A 135 0.47 10.61 -26.86
C ARG A 135 -0.67 11.62 -27.03
N GLN A 136 -1.88 11.18 -27.38
CA GLN A 136 -3.04 12.05 -27.62
C GLN A 136 -4.11 11.98 -26.51
N ILE A 137 -3.85 11.28 -25.40
CA ILE A 137 -4.79 11.21 -24.26
C ILE A 137 -5.13 12.60 -23.72
N ASN A 138 -4.15 13.51 -23.67
CA ASN A 138 -4.34 14.93 -23.33
C ASN A 138 -5.31 15.17 -22.16
N CYS A 139 -5.22 14.41 -21.07
CA CYS A 139 -6.19 14.48 -19.96
C CYS A 139 -6.06 15.73 -19.05
N PHE A 140 -5.16 16.67 -19.38
CA PHE A 140 -4.89 17.92 -18.65
C PHE A 140 -4.48 17.81 -17.17
N SER A 141 -4.49 16.63 -16.54
CA SER A 141 -4.24 16.44 -15.10
C SER A 141 -2.86 16.90 -14.62
N CYS A 142 -1.88 16.99 -15.52
CA CYS A 142 -0.53 17.48 -15.21
C CYS A 142 -0.39 19.01 -15.29
N GLY A 143 -1.40 19.74 -15.75
CA GLY A 143 -1.38 21.20 -15.87
C GLY A 143 -0.78 21.77 -17.17
N TYR A 144 -0.28 20.94 -18.10
CA TYR A 144 0.42 21.39 -19.32
C TYR A 144 -0.47 21.48 -20.57
N GLY A 145 -1.79 21.25 -20.45
CA GLY A 145 -2.71 21.34 -21.59
C GLY A 145 -2.69 20.11 -22.52
N ASN A 146 -1.54 19.53 -22.80
CA ASN A 146 -1.44 18.36 -23.65
C ASN A 146 -0.21 17.52 -23.30
N CYS A 147 -0.20 16.26 -23.74
CA CYS A 147 0.88 15.33 -23.47
C CYS A 147 2.19 15.74 -24.14
N ARG A 148 2.18 16.49 -25.25
CA ARG A 148 3.39 16.98 -25.93
C ARG A 148 4.11 18.02 -25.08
N SER A 149 3.39 19.02 -24.58
CA SER A 149 3.90 20.05 -23.68
C SER A 149 4.40 19.45 -22.36
N PHE A 150 3.70 18.45 -21.84
CA PHE A 150 4.14 17.73 -20.64
C PHE A 150 5.41 16.90 -20.90
N ALA A 151 5.48 16.15 -22.01
CA ALA A 151 6.65 15.37 -22.39
C ALA A 151 7.88 16.27 -22.61
N SER A 152 7.69 17.45 -23.20
CA SER A 152 8.74 18.48 -23.30
C SER A 152 9.23 18.91 -21.92
N ALA A 153 8.33 19.14 -20.96
CA ALA A 153 8.72 19.55 -19.61
C ALA A 153 9.47 18.46 -18.84
N VAL A 154 9.08 17.20 -19.01
CA VAL A 154 9.79 16.04 -18.48
C VAL A 154 11.19 15.94 -19.08
N ALA A 155 11.29 16.00 -20.42
CA ALA A 155 12.56 15.91 -21.13
C ALA A 155 13.56 17.03 -20.75
N SER A 156 13.05 18.21 -20.40
CA SER A 156 13.85 19.34 -19.92
C SER A 156 14.13 19.31 -18.41
N GLY A 157 13.65 18.30 -17.68
CA GLY A 157 13.84 18.18 -16.23
C GLY A 157 13.02 19.16 -15.39
N HIS A 158 12.03 19.83 -15.99
CA HIS A 158 11.14 20.76 -15.29
C HIS A 158 9.94 20.07 -14.65
N ASN A 159 9.70 18.82 -15.00
CA ASN A 159 8.65 18.02 -14.40
C ASN A 159 9.08 16.57 -14.25
N ASP A 160 8.35 15.84 -13.40
CA ASP A 160 8.58 14.45 -13.08
C ASP A 160 7.51 13.57 -13.73
N VAL A 161 7.93 12.43 -14.27
CA VAL A 161 7.04 11.43 -14.90
C VAL A 161 5.88 11.00 -13.98
N ARG A 162 6.09 11.00 -12.66
CA ARG A 162 5.08 10.63 -11.64
C ARG A 162 3.87 11.59 -11.62
N ASN A 163 4.03 12.80 -12.13
CA ASN A 163 2.93 13.77 -12.26
C ASN A 163 2.01 13.46 -13.46
N CYS A 164 2.34 12.47 -14.30
CA CYS A 164 1.42 11.94 -15.30
C CYS A 164 0.55 10.83 -14.71
N VAL A 165 -0.74 11.09 -14.56
CA VAL A 165 -1.72 10.10 -14.06
C VAL A 165 -1.72 8.79 -14.87
N ASN A 166 -1.50 8.85 -16.19
CA ASN A 166 -1.48 7.66 -17.04
C ASN A 166 -0.20 6.85 -16.85
N TYR A 167 0.95 7.51 -16.69
CA TYR A 167 2.21 6.86 -16.37
C TYR A 167 2.09 6.11 -15.03
N SER A 168 1.60 6.80 -13.99
CA SER A 168 1.41 6.21 -12.67
C SER A 168 0.44 5.02 -12.72
N LYS A 169 -0.67 5.13 -13.46
CA LYS A 169 -1.61 4.03 -13.68
C LYS A 169 -0.97 2.83 -14.39
N GLN A 170 -0.16 3.07 -15.41
CA GLN A 170 0.55 2.02 -16.13
C GLN A 170 1.58 1.34 -15.23
N ARG A 171 2.37 2.10 -14.46
CA ARG A 171 3.36 1.56 -13.52
C ARG A 171 2.71 0.69 -12.44
N LEU A 172 1.54 1.10 -11.93
CA LEU A 172 0.76 0.29 -10.99
C LEU A 172 0.28 -1.03 -11.63
N LYS A 173 -0.21 -1.00 -12.87
CA LYS A 173 -0.62 -2.21 -13.58
C LYS A 173 0.54 -3.18 -13.83
N SER A 174 1.66 -2.68 -14.37
CA SER A 174 2.82 -3.53 -14.61
C SER A 174 3.41 -4.08 -13.31
N GLY A 175 3.43 -3.27 -12.25
CA GLY A 175 3.86 -3.75 -10.93
C GLY A 175 2.95 -4.86 -10.39
N ARG A 176 1.65 -4.83 -10.69
CA ARG A 176 0.72 -5.92 -10.35
C ARG A 176 1.02 -7.20 -11.12
N GLU A 177 1.20 -7.11 -12.44
CA GLU A 177 1.51 -8.26 -13.29
C GLU A 177 2.81 -8.94 -12.86
N GLU A 178 3.84 -8.16 -12.52
CA GLU A 178 5.10 -8.67 -11.98
C GLU A 178 4.90 -9.33 -10.61
N PHE A 179 4.12 -8.72 -9.72
CA PHE A 179 3.80 -9.30 -8.42
C PHE A 179 3.02 -10.62 -8.54
N ASP A 180 2.03 -10.69 -9.43
CA ASP A 180 1.26 -11.92 -9.69
C ASP A 180 2.18 -13.04 -10.20
N SER A 181 3.10 -12.73 -11.12
CA SER A 181 4.08 -13.71 -11.60
C SER A 181 5.01 -14.21 -10.49
N ILE A 182 5.46 -13.33 -9.60
CA ILE A 182 6.30 -13.72 -8.45
C ILE A 182 5.49 -14.59 -7.48
N PHE A 183 4.24 -14.22 -7.23
CA PHE A 183 3.34 -14.97 -6.36
C PHE A 183 3.12 -16.40 -6.86
N ASP A 184 2.85 -16.56 -8.16
CA ASP A 184 2.63 -17.89 -8.75
C ASP A 184 3.89 -18.76 -8.65
N ALA A 185 5.07 -18.19 -8.89
CA ALA A 185 6.34 -18.89 -8.73
C ALA A 185 6.62 -19.29 -7.26
N LEU A 186 6.27 -18.42 -6.30
CA LEU A 186 6.38 -18.75 -4.87
C LEU A 186 5.44 -19.90 -4.49
N GLN A 187 4.22 -19.90 -5.02
CA GLN A 187 3.25 -20.96 -4.73
C GLN A 187 3.73 -22.33 -5.27
N GLU A 188 4.35 -22.35 -6.46
CA GLU A 188 4.97 -23.55 -7.01
C GLU A 188 6.10 -24.07 -6.10
N GLN A 189 6.99 -23.18 -5.64
CA GLN A 189 8.07 -23.56 -4.72
C GLN A 189 7.54 -24.11 -3.38
N VAL A 190 6.47 -23.52 -2.83
CA VAL A 190 5.85 -24.02 -1.61
C VAL A 190 5.28 -25.43 -1.81
N ASN A 191 4.63 -25.68 -2.95
CA ASN A 191 4.13 -27.01 -3.30
C ASN A 191 5.27 -28.04 -3.38
N ASP A 192 6.39 -27.68 -4.02
CA ASP A 192 7.59 -28.53 -4.07
C ASP A 192 8.14 -28.86 -2.67
N ILE A 193 8.12 -27.89 -1.75
CA ILE A 193 8.56 -28.13 -0.38
C ILE A 193 7.60 -29.09 0.33
N HIS A 194 6.28 -28.94 0.16
CA HIS A 194 5.29 -29.88 0.71
C HIS A 194 5.51 -31.31 0.20
N ASP A 195 5.75 -31.48 -1.10
CA ASP A 195 6.02 -32.79 -1.70
C ASP A 195 7.31 -33.41 -1.16
N ASN A 196 8.37 -32.62 -1.02
CA ASN A 196 9.63 -33.08 -0.44
C ASN A 196 9.46 -33.47 1.04
N LEU A 197 8.74 -32.68 1.84
CA LEU A 197 8.45 -33.01 3.24
C LEU A 197 7.63 -34.29 3.37
N SER A 198 6.64 -34.51 2.48
CA SER A 198 5.86 -35.74 2.43
C SER A 198 6.75 -36.96 2.19
N ARG A 199 7.70 -36.86 1.25
CA ARG A 199 8.68 -37.92 0.98
C ARG A 199 9.62 -38.16 2.17
N ILE A 200 10.13 -37.10 2.81
CA ILE A 200 11.00 -37.20 3.98
C ILE A 200 10.26 -37.84 5.17
N LYS A 201 8.99 -37.48 5.38
CA LYS A 201 8.13 -38.08 6.40
C LYS A 201 7.95 -39.57 6.18
N SER A 202 7.67 -40.00 4.94
CA SER A 202 7.58 -41.42 4.58
C SER A 202 8.89 -42.17 4.85
N SER A 203 10.03 -41.62 4.44
CA SER A 203 11.35 -42.18 4.74
C SER A 203 11.62 -42.30 6.24
N SER A 204 11.26 -41.28 7.02
CA SER A 204 11.42 -41.27 8.48
C SER A 204 10.56 -42.33 9.16
N GLN A 205 9.33 -42.54 8.68
CA GLN A 205 8.47 -43.62 9.15
C GLN A 205 9.05 -45.01 8.85
N ASN A 206 9.66 -45.19 7.68
CA ASN A 206 10.34 -46.45 7.34
C ASN A 206 11.58 -46.67 8.20
N LEU A 207 12.38 -45.63 8.44
CA LEU A 207 13.53 -45.70 9.36
C LEU A 207 13.10 -46.05 10.78
N ASN A 208 11.98 -45.50 11.26
CA ASN A 208 11.42 -45.86 12.56
C ASN A 208 11.10 -47.36 12.65
N LYS A 209 10.42 -47.90 11.62
CA LYS A 209 10.08 -49.33 11.55
C LYS A 209 11.32 -50.22 11.58
N ILE A 210 12.35 -49.86 10.80
CA ILE A 210 13.63 -50.58 10.77
C ILE A 210 14.28 -50.55 12.15
N THR A 211 14.31 -49.38 12.79
CA THR A 211 14.93 -49.20 14.11
C THR A 211 14.23 -50.05 15.17
N MET A 212 12.88 -50.06 15.20
CA MET A 212 12.10 -50.90 16.11
C MET A 212 12.37 -52.40 15.86
N GLN A 213 12.50 -52.82 14.59
CA GLN A 213 12.85 -54.20 14.25
C GLN A 213 14.26 -54.57 14.73
N THR A 214 15.25 -53.70 14.52
CA THR A 214 16.62 -53.92 15.00
C THR A 214 16.69 -53.98 16.53
N LYS A 215 15.89 -53.15 17.23
CA LYS A 215 15.74 -53.20 18.69
C LYS A 215 15.16 -54.55 19.17
N LEU A 216 14.17 -55.09 18.46
CA LEU A 216 13.62 -56.42 18.77
C LEU A 216 14.64 -57.54 18.49
N ILE A 217 15.40 -57.45 17.39
CA ILE A 217 16.44 -58.43 17.05
C ILE A 217 17.54 -58.44 18.11
N SER A 218 18.03 -57.27 18.53
CA SER A 218 19.05 -57.16 19.57
C SER A 218 18.57 -57.65 20.93
N LEU A 219 17.30 -57.43 21.28
CA LEU A 219 16.69 -57.99 22.47
C LEU A 219 16.66 -59.52 22.44
N ASN A 220 16.20 -60.11 21.32
CA ASN A 220 16.18 -61.56 21.15
C ASN A 220 17.60 -62.16 21.23
N ALA A 221 18.58 -61.52 20.59
CA ALA A 221 19.99 -61.93 20.65
C ALA A 221 20.55 -61.84 22.09
N SER A 222 20.16 -60.82 22.85
CA SER A 222 20.55 -60.68 24.26
C SER A 222 19.97 -61.80 25.12
N ILE A 223 18.70 -62.17 24.91
CA ILE A 223 18.02 -63.28 25.62
C ILE A 223 18.72 -64.61 25.31
N GLU A 224 19.00 -64.88 24.04
CA GLU A 224 19.63 -66.15 23.64
C GLU A 224 21.09 -66.24 24.11
N SER A 225 21.81 -65.10 24.11
CA SER A 225 23.15 -65.02 24.69
C SER A 225 23.14 -65.32 26.19
N ALA A 226 22.13 -64.84 26.93
CA ALA A 226 21.97 -65.16 28.34
C ALA A 226 21.65 -66.65 28.58
N ARG A 227 20.82 -67.26 27.72
CA ARG A 227 20.51 -68.70 27.76
C ARG A 227 21.73 -69.58 27.52
N ALA A 228 22.63 -69.18 26.62
CA ALA A 228 23.88 -69.88 26.33
C ALA A 228 24.92 -69.78 27.47
N GLY A 229 24.65 -68.99 28.52
CA GLY A 229 25.50 -68.89 29.70
C GLY A 229 26.91 -68.38 29.36
N GLN A 230 27.94 -69.17 29.69
CA GLN A 230 29.33 -68.77 29.51
C GLN A 230 29.74 -68.68 28.04
N TYR A 231 29.11 -69.47 27.15
CA TYR A 231 29.39 -69.50 25.71
C TYR A 231 28.77 -68.31 24.95
N GLY A 232 27.80 -67.60 25.55
CA GLY A 232 27.11 -66.46 24.94
C GLY A 232 27.70 -65.09 25.25
N ARG A 233 28.75 -64.99 26.09
CA ARG A 233 29.24 -63.68 26.61
C ARG A 233 29.65 -62.69 25.53
N THR A 234 30.32 -63.13 24.47
CA THR A 234 30.74 -62.27 23.36
C THR A 234 29.55 -61.76 22.55
N PHE A 235 28.54 -62.62 22.33
CA PHE A 235 27.30 -62.23 21.65
C PHE A 235 26.45 -61.27 22.48
N ALA A 236 26.48 -61.39 23.82
CA ALA A 236 25.79 -60.46 24.71
C ALA A 236 26.31 -59.02 24.58
N VAL A 237 27.64 -58.84 24.42
CA VAL A 237 28.24 -57.50 24.22
C VAL A 237 27.78 -56.90 22.89
N VAL A 238 27.81 -57.68 21.81
CA VAL A 238 27.35 -57.21 20.48
C VAL A 238 25.86 -56.87 20.50
N ALA A 239 25.04 -57.70 21.17
CA ALA A 239 23.61 -57.45 21.27
C ALA A 239 23.29 -56.17 22.07
N ALA A 240 24.06 -55.88 23.13
CA ALA A 240 23.94 -54.64 23.89
C ALA A 240 24.30 -53.41 23.03
N GLU A 241 25.38 -53.48 22.24
CA GLU A 241 25.80 -52.40 21.35
C GLU A 241 24.75 -52.11 20.26
N ILE A 242 24.20 -53.16 19.63
CA ILE A 242 23.14 -53.00 18.62
C ILE A 242 21.88 -52.38 19.24
N LYS A 243 21.55 -52.75 20.48
CA LYS A 243 20.43 -52.17 21.21
C LYS A 243 20.64 -50.67 21.43
N ASP A 244 21.83 -50.28 21.91
CA ASP A 244 22.17 -48.88 22.14
C ASP A 244 22.12 -48.06 20.84
N LEU A 245 22.69 -48.57 19.74
CA LEU A 245 22.59 -47.95 18.41
C LEU A 245 21.14 -47.81 17.93
N SER A 246 20.28 -48.77 18.24
CA SER A 246 18.85 -48.70 17.90
C SER A 246 18.14 -47.63 18.72
N GLU A 247 18.43 -47.51 20.01
CA GLU A 247 17.85 -46.46 20.88
C GLU A 247 18.32 -45.06 20.46
N GLN A 248 19.59 -44.90 20.09
CA GLN A 248 20.10 -43.66 19.51
C GLN A 248 19.39 -43.32 18.18
N SER A 249 19.19 -44.31 17.31
CA SER A 249 18.49 -44.13 16.04
C SER A 249 17.02 -43.73 16.24
N GLU A 250 16.33 -44.30 17.23
CA GLU A 250 14.96 -43.92 17.63
C GLU A 250 14.88 -42.43 18.01
N ASN A 251 15.84 -41.95 18.80
CA ASN A 251 15.90 -40.54 19.21
C ASN A 251 16.13 -39.60 18.02
N ILE A 252 17.02 -39.96 17.08
CA ILE A 252 17.26 -39.18 15.87
C ILE A 252 16.00 -39.12 15.00
N VAL A 253 15.30 -40.25 14.83
CA VAL A 253 14.04 -40.30 14.07
C VAL A 253 12.97 -39.41 14.72
N ALA A 254 12.85 -39.43 16.05
CA ALA A 254 11.93 -38.56 16.77
C ALA A 254 12.26 -37.07 16.58
N SER A 255 13.53 -36.69 16.70
CA SER A 255 14.00 -35.32 16.43
C SER A 255 13.67 -34.89 14.99
N ASN A 256 13.94 -35.75 14.00
CA ASN A 256 13.64 -35.45 12.61
C ASN A 256 12.13 -35.25 12.37
N GLN A 257 11.27 -35.97 13.09
CA GLN A 257 9.81 -35.81 12.99
C GLN A 257 9.34 -34.48 13.61
N GLU A 258 9.96 -34.06 14.71
CA GLU A 258 9.72 -32.75 15.30
C GLU A 258 10.14 -31.62 14.36
N ASP A 259 11.34 -31.71 13.79
CA ASP A 259 11.85 -30.74 12.81
C ASP A 259 10.94 -30.66 11.57
N GLN A 260 10.46 -31.79 11.07
CA GLN A 260 9.47 -31.83 9.98
C GLN A 260 8.20 -31.06 10.34
N GLN A 261 7.66 -31.25 11.55
CA GLN A 261 6.47 -30.55 11.99
C GLN A 261 6.70 -29.03 12.12
N ASN A 262 7.88 -28.64 12.62
CA ASN A 262 8.28 -27.25 12.70
C ASN A 262 8.37 -26.59 11.32
N ILE A 263 8.93 -27.29 10.33
CA ILE A 263 9.00 -26.80 8.95
C ILE A 263 7.59 -26.66 8.35
N VAL A 264 6.70 -27.65 8.55
CA VAL A 264 5.30 -27.57 8.06
C VAL A 264 4.59 -26.35 8.65
N ASN A 265 4.74 -26.10 9.95
CA ASN A 265 4.13 -24.94 10.60
C ASN A 265 4.71 -23.62 10.04
N ALA A 266 6.02 -23.55 9.81
CA ALA A 266 6.67 -22.38 9.23
C ALA A 266 6.17 -22.08 7.80
N ILE A 267 6.00 -23.11 6.98
CA ILE A 267 5.46 -22.97 5.62
C ILE A 267 4.01 -22.49 5.65
N SER A 268 3.17 -23.06 6.53
CA SER A 268 1.78 -22.64 6.65
C SER A 268 1.65 -21.16 7.05
N ASN A 269 2.50 -20.69 7.97
CA ASN A 269 2.56 -19.26 8.32
C ASN A 269 3.02 -18.41 7.12
N PHE A 270 4.03 -18.86 6.39
CA PHE A 270 4.54 -18.18 5.21
C PHE A 270 3.48 -18.06 4.10
N GLU A 271 2.72 -19.12 3.81
CA GLU A 271 1.59 -19.10 2.87
C GLU A 271 0.54 -18.07 3.29
N GLN A 272 0.21 -18.00 4.57
CA GLN A 272 -0.76 -17.04 5.09
C GLN A 272 -0.26 -15.60 4.95
N GLU A 273 1.02 -15.35 5.20
CA GLU A 273 1.63 -14.03 5.01
C GLU A 273 1.61 -13.59 3.54
N ILE A 274 2.02 -14.49 2.63
CA ILE A 274 1.99 -14.22 1.18
C ILE A 274 0.57 -13.92 0.72
N LYS A 275 -0.43 -14.69 1.17
CA LYS A 275 -1.84 -14.45 0.87
C LYS A 275 -2.30 -13.08 1.37
N ASN A 276 -1.95 -12.72 2.60
CA ASN A 276 -2.29 -11.42 3.17
C ASN A 276 -1.67 -10.25 2.38
N ILE A 277 -0.45 -10.43 1.85
CA ILE A 277 0.20 -9.43 0.99
C ILE A 277 -0.55 -9.29 -0.33
N LYS A 278 -0.94 -10.41 -0.96
CA LYS A 278 -1.73 -10.40 -2.20
C LYS A 278 -3.06 -9.68 -2.02
N ASP A 279 -3.81 -10.01 -0.97
CA ASP A 279 -5.10 -9.37 -0.67
C ASP A 279 -4.94 -7.85 -0.45
N LYS A 280 -3.86 -7.42 0.22
CA LYS A 280 -3.55 -5.99 0.39
C LYS A 280 -3.28 -5.30 -0.95
N ILE A 281 -2.48 -5.89 -1.82
CA ILE A 281 -2.18 -5.33 -3.14
C ILE A 281 -3.46 -5.22 -3.99
N ASP A 282 -4.29 -6.26 -3.98
CA ASP A 282 -5.58 -6.24 -4.69
C ASP A 282 -6.50 -5.13 -4.15
N SER A 283 -6.49 -4.85 -2.85
CA SER A 283 -7.29 -3.78 -2.24
C SER A 283 -6.81 -2.36 -2.59
N ILE A 284 -5.51 -2.15 -2.81
CA ILE A 284 -4.93 -0.84 -3.18
C ILE A 284 -5.27 -0.47 -4.63
N LEU A 285 -5.54 -1.48 -5.46
CA LEU A 285 -5.70 -1.33 -6.91
C LEU A 285 -7.16 -1.41 -7.39
N GLN A 286 -8.13 -1.54 -6.48
CA GLN A 286 -9.57 -1.35 -6.73
C GLN A 286 -9.96 0.12 -6.61
#